data_AF-A0A954R7Y8-F1
#
_entry.id   AF-A0A954R7Y8-F1
#
_cell.length_a   1.000
_cell.length_b   1.000
_cell.length_c   1.000
_cell.angle_alpha   90.00
_cell.angle_beta   90.00
_cell.angle_gamma   90.00
#
_symmetry.space_group_name_H-M   'P 1'
#
loop_
_entity.id
_entity.type
_entity.pdbx_description
1 polymer ?
#
loop_
_entity_poly.entity_id
_entity_poly.type
_entity_poly.pdbx_seq_one_letter_code
_entity_poly.pdbx_strand_id
1 'polypeptide(L)'
;LSTAREALGEMNLDIADAELAKAQPLAKLPAHQAKLDRLKQLTHYTREFRHALEESLKGLQAGQSIPISESTVVAVVEANANTLIIKVAGVTRRYPVNELPLGLAVALADMWLDQGQPSSQLVKGAFVVAHKKASVDNIAKARGWWEEAAARGLTLVNDLMPVIEDRYDNLADDLK
;
A
#
# COMPACT_ATOMS: atom_id res chain seq x y z
N LEU A 1 18.87 4.04 -1.02
CA LEU A 1 17.49 3.91 -0.48
C LEU A 1 16.47 4.74 -1.26
N SER A 2 16.82 5.93 -1.77
CA SER A 2 15.91 6.74 -2.63
C SER A 2 15.31 5.94 -3.80
N THR A 3 16.14 5.26 -4.61
CA THR A 3 15.66 4.43 -5.73
C THR A 3 14.72 3.30 -5.30
N ALA A 4 14.99 2.66 -4.16
CA ALA A 4 14.09 1.64 -3.61
C ALA A 4 12.72 2.24 -3.21
N ARG A 5 12.73 3.42 -2.57
CA ARG A 5 11.50 4.15 -2.19
C ARG A 5 10.70 4.58 -3.41
N GLU A 6 11.37 5.06 -4.46
CA GLU A 6 10.75 5.44 -5.72
C GLU A 6 10.11 4.22 -6.41
N ALA A 7 10.87 3.15 -6.61
CA ALA A 7 10.38 1.91 -7.21
C ALA A 7 9.17 1.32 -6.45
N LEU A 8 9.23 1.34 -5.11
CA LEU A 8 8.11 0.94 -4.26
C LEU A 8 6.87 1.82 -4.51
N GLY A 9 7.04 3.14 -4.64
CA GLY A 9 5.92 4.04 -4.91
C GLY A 9 5.30 3.89 -6.30
N GLU A 10 6.07 3.38 -7.27
CA GLU A 10 5.57 2.92 -8.57
C GLU A 10 5.00 1.51 -8.55
N MET A 11 5.03 0.85 -7.39
CA MET A 11 4.62 -0.53 -7.18
C MET A 11 5.46 -1.54 -7.96
N ASN A 12 6.70 -1.16 -8.29
CA ASN A 12 7.69 -2.05 -8.87
C ASN A 12 8.48 -2.75 -7.75
N LEU A 13 7.82 -3.74 -7.12
CA LEU A 13 8.33 -4.39 -5.91
C LEU A 13 9.64 -5.15 -6.16
N ASP A 14 9.85 -5.67 -7.37
CA ASP A 14 11.06 -6.42 -7.71
C ASP A 14 12.28 -5.50 -7.83
N ILE A 15 12.11 -4.31 -8.42
CA ILE A 15 13.16 -3.28 -8.40
C ILE A 15 13.40 -2.79 -6.98
N ALA A 16 12.34 -2.56 -6.19
CA ALA A 16 12.49 -2.16 -4.80
C ALA A 16 13.33 -3.17 -4.00
N ASP A 17 13.04 -4.46 -4.11
CA ASP A 17 13.79 -5.53 -3.45
C ASP A 17 15.26 -5.59 -3.90
N ALA A 18 15.51 -5.46 -5.21
CA ALA A 18 16.88 -5.43 -5.75
C ALA A 18 17.69 -4.25 -5.20
N GLU A 19 17.09 -3.06 -5.10
CA GLU A 19 17.75 -1.87 -4.56
C GLU A 19 17.94 -1.94 -3.04
N LEU A 20 17.00 -2.54 -2.31
CA LEU A 20 17.15 -2.79 -0.87
C LEU A 20 18.30 -3.77 -0.59
N ALA A 21 18.43 -4.82 -1.41
CA ALA A 21 19.52 -5.79 -1.31
C ALA A 21 20.90 -5.13 -1.54
N LYS A 22 21.01 -4.24 -2.53
CA LYS A 22 22.24 -3.44 -2.78
C LYS A 22 22.56 -2.51 -1.61
N ALA A 23 21.55 -1.93 -0.97
CA ALA A 23 21.73 -1.00 0.13
C ALA A 23 22.12 -1.68 1.46
N GLN A 24 21.77 -2.96 1.65
CA GLN A 24 22.04 -3.71 2.88
C GLN A 24 23.49 -3.65 3.38
N PRO A 25 24.52 -3.98 2.58
CA PRO A 25 25.90 -3.94 3.05
C PRO A 25 26.43 -2.50 3.27
N LEU A 26 25.70 -1.49 2.78
CA LEU A 26 26.09 -0.07 2.88
C LEU A 26 25.50 0.62 4.11
N ALA A 27 24.38 0.12 4.63
CA ALA A 27 23.72 0.64 5.84
C ALA A 27 24.52 0.25 7.10
N LYS A 28 25.62 0.98 7.36
CA LYS A 28 26.51 0.69 8.50
C LYS A 28 26.09 1.38 9.79
N LEU A 29 25.37 2.50 9.69
CA LEU A 29 24.91 3.26 10.86
C LEU A 29 23.56 2.75 11.34
N PRO A 30 23.30 2.75 12.66
CA PRO A 30 22.01 2.34 13.22
C PRO A 30 20.81 3.08 12.59
N ALA A 31 20.94 4.38 12.35
CA ALA A 31 19.90 5.18 11.70
C ALA A 31 19.59 4.72 10.27
N HIS A 32 20.64 4.38 9.50
CA HIS A 32 20.50 3.88 8.13
C HIS A 32 19.93 2.48 8.09
N GLN A 33 20.30 1.62 9.05
CA GLN A 33 19.74 0.28 9.21
C GLN A 33 18.25 0.35 9.52
N ALA A 34 17.85 1.20 10.46
CA ALA A 34 16.45 1.38 10.81
C ALA A 34 15.60 1.87 9.61
N LYS A 35 16.12 2.82 8.81
CA LYS A 35 15.48 3.28 7.56
C LYS A 35 15.37 2.16 6.52
N LEU A 36 16.42 1.36 6.37
CA LEU A 36 16.42 0.20 5.47
C LEU A 36 15.39 -0.85 5.91
N ASP A 37 15.35 -1.18 7.20
CA ASP A 37 14.43 -2.17 7.76
C ASP A 37 12.97 -1.74 7.62
N ARG A 38 12.67 -0.46 7.86
CA ARG A 38 11.33 0.10 7.62
C ARG A 38 10.94 0.02 6.14
N LEU A 39 11.84 0.33 5.21
CA LEU A 39 11.53 0.17 3.78
C LEU A 39 11.28 -1.29 3.40
N LYS A 40 12.04 -2.24 3.97
CA LYS A 40 11.79 -3.67 3.73
C LYS A 40 10.42 -4.09 4.24
N GLN A 41 10.06 -3.68 5.46
CA GLN A 41 8.74 -3.96 6.02
C GLN A 41 7.64 -3.31 5.16
N LEU A 42 7.82 -2.07 4.74
CA LEU A 42 6.86 -1.39 3.88
C LEU A 42 6.69 -2.11 2.53
N THR A 43 7.78 -2.54 1.90
CA THR A 43 7.75 -3.36 0.67
C THR A 43 7.02 -4.68 0.90
N HIS A 44 7.31 -5.37 2.01
CA HIS A 44 6.67 -6.63 2.37
C HIS A 44 5.15 -6.49 2.51
N TYR A 45 4.66 -5.55 3.33
CA TYR A 45 3.23 -5.35 3.51
C TYR A 45 2.54 -4.79 2.26
N THR A 46 3.25 -4.02 1.43
CA THR A 46 2.74 -3.61 0.11
C THR A 46 2.54 -4.82 -0.81
N ARG A 47 3.42 -5.83 -0.73
CA ARG A 47 3.28 -7.09 -1.46
C ARG A 47 2.08 -7.91 -0.97
N GLU A 48 1.85 -7.96 0.34
CA GLU A 48 0.65 -8.59 0.91
C GLU A 48 -0.63 -7.91 0.43
N PHE A 49 -0.65 -6.57 0.37
CA PHE A 49 -1.78 -5.83 -0.18
C PHE A 49 -2.02 -6.18 -1.66
N ARG A 50 -0.95 -6.25 -2.47
CA ARG A 50 -1.04 -6.65 -3.88
C ARG A 50 -1.63 -8.05 -4.03
N HIS A 51 -1.20 -8.99 -3.21
CA HIS A 51 -1.78 -10.33 -3.19
C HIS A 51 -3.28 -10.30 -2.84
N ALA A 52 -3.68 -9.57 -1.79
CA ALA A 52 -5.08 -9.43 -1.42
C ALA A 52 -5.95 -8.81 -2.54
N LEU A 53 -5.42 -7.83 -3.25
CA LEU A 53 -6.07 -7.22 -4.41
C LEU A 53 -6.23 -8.23 -5.56
N GLU A 54 -5.20 -9.02 -5.85
CA GLU A 54 -5.26 -10.06 -6.89
C GLU A 54 -6.28 -11.15 -6.56
N GLU A 55 -6.32 -11.61 -5.29
CA GLU A 55 -7.29 -12.60 -4.84
C GLU A 55 -8.72 -12.05 -4.91
N SER A 56 -8.93 -10.79 -4.52
CA SER A 56 -10.27 -10.21 -4.61
C SER A 56 -10.76 -10.09 -6.05
N LEU A 57 -9.88 -9.69 -6.98
CA LEU A 57 -10.20 -9.61 -8.42
C LEU A 57 -10.63 -10.96 -9.01
N LYS A 58 -10.01 -12.08 -8.60
CA LYS A 58 -10.39 -13.44 -9.06
C LYS A 58 -11.80 -13.83 -8.62
N GLY A 59 -12.25 -13.32 -7.47
CA GLY A 59 -13.58 -13.60 -6.91
C GLY A 59 -14.70 -12.71 -7.44
N LEU A 60 -14.39 -11.66 -8.20
CA LEU A 60 -15.40 -10.71 -8.66
C LEU A 60 -16.33 -11.29 -9.73
N GLN A 61 -17.62 -10.99 -9.57
CA GLN A 61 -18.65 -11.38 -10.53
C GLN A 61 -19.25 -10.16 -11.23
N ALA A 62 -19.64 -10.32 -12.50
CA ALA A 62 -20.37 -9.28 -13.21
C ALA A 62 -21.69 -8.96 -12.48
N GLY A 63 -22.00 -7.67 -12.36
CA GLY A 63 -23.14 -7.15 -11.60
C GLY A 63 -22.88 -6.99 -10.09
N GLN A 64 -21.76 -7.49 -9.56
CA GLN A 64 -21.42 -7.33 -8.14
C GLN A 64 -21.21 -5.86 -7.79
N SER A 65 -21.81 -5.42 -6.69
CA SER A 65 -21.62 -4.07 -6.15
C SER A 65 -20.39 -4.02 -5.24
N ILE A 66 -19.55 -3.00 -5.43
CA ILE A 66 -18.39 -2.71 -4.58
C ILE A 66 -18.60 -1.34 -3.93
N PRO A 67 -18.72 -1.26 -2.60
CA PRO A 67 -18.74 0.00 -1.88
C PRO A 67 -17.32 0.59 -1.82
N ILE A 68 -17.12 1.79 -2.36
CA ILE A 68 -15.84 2.50 -2.35
C ILE A 68 -15.76 3.48 -1.18
N SER A 69 -16.89 4.08 -0.85
CA SER A 69 -17.11 4.96 0.31
C SER A 69 -18.57 4.88 0.72
N GLU A 70 -18.95 5.60 1.78
CA GLU A 70 -20.34 5.68 2.24
C GLU A 70 -21.32 6.15 1.17
N SER A 71 -20.87 7.00 0.22
CA SER A 71 -21.71 7.60 -0.81
C SER A 71 -21.47 7.06 -2.21
N THR A 72 -20.45 6.22 -2.40
CA THR A 72 -20.04 5.74 -3.73
C THR A 72 -20.04 4.22 -3.79
N VAL A 73 -20.97 3.68 -4.58
CA VAL A 73 -21.05 2.26 -4.93
C VAL A 73 -20.86 2.12 -6.43
N VAL A 74 -20.05 1.14 -6.84
CA VAL A 74 -19.81 0.83 -8.25
C VAL A 74 -20.24 -0.60 -8.55
N ALA A 75 -20.70 -0.85 -9.77
CA ALA A 75 -21.05 -2.21 -10.22
C ALA A 75 -19.93 -2.77 -11.11
N VAL A 76 -19.51 -4.00 -10.85
CA VAL A 76 -18.55 -4.72 -11.71
C VAL A 76 -19.21 -5.05 -13.04
N VAL A 77 -18.55 -4.72 -14.14
CA VAL A 77 -18.94 -5.15 -15.49
C VAL A 77 -18.12 -6.35 -15.90
N GLU A 78 -16.80 -6.28 -15.70
CA GLU A 78 -15.84 -7.33 -16.00
C GLU A 78 -14.62 -7.16 -15.10
N ALA A 79 -14.05 -8.26 -14.63
CA ALA A 79 -12.79 -8.26 -13.90
C ALA A 79 -11.90 -9.41 -14.37
N ASN A 80 -10.61 -9.11 -14.54
CA ASN A 80 -9.58 -10.10 -14.80
C ASN A 80 -8.25 -9.61 -14.21
N ALA A 81 -7.18 -10.42 -14.35
CA ALA A 81 -5.87 -10.11 -13.77
C ALA A 81 -5.25 -8.78 -14.24
N ASN A 82 -5.64 -8.28 -15.41
CA ASN A 82 -5.02 -7.10 -16.03
C ASN A 82 -5.94 -5.88 -16.05
N THR A 83 -7.25 -6.08 -15.97
CA THR A 83 -8.22 -5.01 -16.13
C THR A 83 -9.43 -5.22 -15.23
N LEU A 84 -9.89 -4.12 -14.64
CA LEU A 84 -11.20 -4.00 -14.02
C LEU A 84 -12.06 -3.02 -14.83
N ILE A 85 -13.26 -3.45 -15.20
CA ILE A 85 -14.29 -2.62 -15.82
C ILE A 85 -15.44 -2.49 -14.82
N ILE A 86 -15.80 -1.25 -14.48
CA ILE A 86 -16.89 -0.93 -13.56
C ILE A 86 -17.87 0.05 -14.19
N LYS A 87 -19.09 0.06 -13.69
CA LYS A 87 -20.10 1.08 -13.98
C LYS A 87 -20.32 1.93 -12.73
N VAL A 88 -20.13 3.23 -12.87
CA VAL A 88 -20.32 4.22 -11.80
C VAL A 88 -21.20 5.35 -12.34
N ALA A 89 -22.29 5.66 -11.62
CA ALA A 89 -23.27 6.68 -12.03
C ALA A 89 -23.72 6.55 -13.50
N GLY A 90 -23.96 5.32 -13.97
CA GLY A 90 -24.36 5.04 -15.35
C GLY A 90 -23.23 4.99 -16.37
N VAL A 91 -22.02 5.41 -16.02
CA VAL A 91 -20.86 5.47 -16.92
C VAL A 91 -19.93 4.28 -16.71
N THR A 92 -19.59 3.59 -17.79
CA THR A 92 -18.59 2.51 -17.78
C THR A 92 -17.18 3.09 -17.77
N ARG A 93 -16.35 2.64 -16.84
CA ARG A 93 -14.92 2.98 -16.75
C ARG A 93 -14.09 1.73 -16.77
N ARG A 94 -12.95 1.80 -17.47
CA ARG A 94 -11.96 0.74 -17.58
C ARG A 94 -10.69 1.19 -16.88
N TYR A 95 -10.16 0.34 -16.01
CA TYR A 95 -8.90 0.57 -15.29
C TYR A 95 -7.97 -0.62 -15.49
N PRO A 96 -6.74 -0.40 -15.95
CA PRO A 96 -5.65 -1.35 -15.72
C PRO A 96 -5.49 -1.61 -14.22
N VAL A 97 -5.26 -2.86 -13.81
CA VAL A 97 -5.14 -3.23 -12.38
C VAL A 97 -3.98 -2.48 -11.68
N ASN A 98 -2.90 -2.22 -12.42
CA ASN A 98 -1.76 -1.43 -11.94
C ASN A 98 -2.02 0.09 -11.88
N GLU A 99 -3.13 0.58 -12.44
CA GLU A 99 -3.52 1.99 -12.48
C GLU A 99 -4.84 2.27 -11.75
N LEU A 100 -5.31 1.34 -10.92
CA LEU A 100 -6.51 1.52 -10.14
C LEU A 100 -6.43 2.80 -9.27
N PRO A 101 -7.49 3.61 -9.22
CA PRO A 101 -7.60 4.68 -8.25
C PRO A 101 -7.40 4.13 -6.83
N LEU A 102 -6.65 4.84 -5.99
CA LEU A 102 -6.22 4.36 -4.68
C LEU A 102 -7.40 3.87 -3.82
N GLY A 103 -8.50 4.64 -3.77
CA GLY A 103 -9.70 4.24 -3.03
C GLY A 103 -10.37 2.97 -3.56
N LEU A 104 -10.35 2.74 -4.87
CA LEU A 104 -10.87 1.53 -5.49
C LEU A 104 -9.97 0.32 -5.18
N ALA A 105 -8.65 0.49 -5.24
CA ALA A 105 -7.70 -0.55 -4.86
C ALA A 105 -7.87 -0.97 -3.40
N VAL A 106 -8.02 -0.01 -2.47
CA VAL A 106 -8.25 -0.29 -1.05
C VAL A 106 -9.59 -1.02 -0.85
N ALA A 107 -10.67 -0.54 -1.46
CA ALA A 107 -11.99 -1.17 -1.34
C ALA A 107 -11.98 -2.62 -1.85
N LEU A 108 -11.27 -2.90 -2.94
CA LEU A 108 -11.10 -4.25 -3.46
C LEU A 108 -10.27 -5.14 -2.53
N ALA A 109 -9.16 -4.64 -1.99
CA ALA A 109 -8.36 -5.43 -1.04
C ALA A 109 -9.13 -5.72 0.25
N ASP A 110 -9.97 -4.79 0.72
CA ASP A 110 -10.85 -4.94 1.89
C ASP A 110 -11.91 -6.04 1.75
N MET A 111 -12.15 -6.54 0.54
CA MET A 111 -13.02 -7.70 0.31
C MET A 111 -12.35 -9.03 0.62
N TRP A 112 -11.01 -9.08 0.59
CA TRP A 112 -10.21 -10.26 0.91
C TRP A 112 -9.61 -10.20 2.31
N LEU A 113 -9.15 -9.01 2.72
CA LEU A 113 -8.59 -8.79 4.05
C LEU A 113 -9.67 -8.89 5.12
N ASP A 114 -9.38 -9.59 6.21
CA ASP A 114 -10.27 -9.64 7.38
C ASP A 114 -10.26 -8.27 8.06
N GLN A 115 -11.32 -7.49 7.86
CA GLN A 115 -11.46 -6.14 8.43
C GLN A 115 -11.44 -6.12 9.95
N GLY A 116 -11.70 -7.27 10.59
CA GLY A 116 -11.59 -7.46 12.02
C GLY A 116 -10.14 -7.55 12.50
N GLN A 117 -9.14 -7.74 11.64
CA GLN A 117 -7.74 -7.92 12.08
C GLN A 117 -6.94 -6.62 12.04
N PRO A 118 -6.18 -6.29 13.10
CA PRO A 118 -5.21 -5.19 13.07
C PRO A 118 -4.17 -5.32 11.94
N SER A 119 -3.81 -6.55 11.54
CA SER A 119 -2.88 -6.79 10.43
C SER A 119 -3.41 -6.27 9.09
N SER A 120 -4.72 -6.32 8.85
CA SER A 120 -5.34 -5.77 7.65
C SER A 120 -5.18 -4.25 7.56
N GLN A 121 -5.24 -3.56 8.70
CA GLN A 121 -4.99 -2.11 8.77
C GLN A 121 -3.52 -1.78 8.48
N LEU A 122 -2.60 -2.58 9.00
CA LEU A 122 -1.18 -2.48 8.68
C LEU A 122 -0.92 -2.60 7.18
N VAL A 123 -1.44 -3.66 6.55
CA VAL A 123 -1.29 -3.95 5.11
C VAL A 123 -1.85 -2.82 4.24
N LYS A 124 -3.06 -2.32 4.55
CA LYS A 124 -3.67 -1.18 3.84
C LYS A 124 -2.85 0.09 3.97
N GLY A 125 -2.45 0.41 5.20
CA GLY A 125 -1.65 1.60 5.45
C GLY A 125 -0.31 1.53 4.73
N ALA A 126 0.34 0.36 4.67
CA ALA A 126 1.59 0.18 3.96
C ALA A 126 1.48 0.48 2.47
N PHE A 127 0.46 -0.06 1.79
CA PHE A 127 0.21 0.24 0.39
C PHE A 127 -0.03 1.74 0.15
N VAL A 128 -0.88 2.37 0.97
CA VAL A 128 -1.18 3.80 0.82
C VAL A 128 0.04 4.67 1.08
N VAL A 129 0.81 4.40 2.14
CA VAL A 129 2.05 5.11 2.47
C VAL A 129 3.13 4.89 1.40
N ALA A 130 3.16 3.72 0.77
CA ALA A 130 4.05 3.44 -0.35
C ALA A 130 3.69 4.24 -1.60
N HIS A 131 2.41 4.33 -1.94
CA HIS A 131 1.95 4.73 -3.26
C HIS A 131 2.30 6.18 -3.65
N LYS A 132 2.99 6.37 -4.79
CA LYS A 132 3.48 7.70 -5.23
C LYS A 132 2.38 8.74 -5.47
N LYS A 133 1.15 8.30 -5.73
CA LYS A 133 -0.02 9.19 -5.94
C LYS A 133 -0.84 9.44 -4.67
N ALA A 134 -0.40 8.96 -3.50
CA ALA A 134 -1.11 9.21 -2.25
C ALA A 134 -1.06 10.70 -1.89
N SER A 135 -2.23 11.30 -1.61
CA SER A 135 -2.31 12.66 -1.11
C SER A 135 -1.99 12.73 0.39
N VAL A 136 -1.81 13.94 0.92
CA VAL A 136 -1.67 14.18 2.37
C VAL A 136 -2.84 13.55 3.15
N ASP A 137 -4.06 13.68 2.65
CA ASP A 137 -5.25 13.08 3.28
C ASP A 137 -5.22 11.54 3.24
N ASN A 138 -4.70 10.96 2.15
CA ASN A 138 -4.53 9.50 2.08
C ASN A 138 -3.50 9.02 3.11
N ILE A 139 -2.38 9.72 3.24
CA ILE A 139 -1.35 9.43 4.23
C ILE A 139 -1.89 9.60 5.66
N ALA A 140 -2.67 10.66 5.93
CA ALA A 140 -3.32 10.86 7.22
C ALA A 140 -4.28 9.72 7.56
N LYS A 141 -5.07 9.25 6.58
CA LYS A 141 -5.95 8.10 6.75
C LYS A 141 -5.17 6.80 7.04
N ALA A 142 -4.07 6.57 6.34
CA ALA A 142 -3.21 5.42 6.58
C ALA A 142 -2.57 5.44 7.96
N ARG A 143 -2.14 6.62 8.43
CA ARG A 143 -1.67 6.82 9.80
C ARG A 143 -2.76 6.46 10.82
N GLY A 144 -4.00 6.91 10.61
CA GLY A 144 -5.12 6.56 11.49
C GLY A 144 -5.35 5.05 11.59
N TRP A 145 -5.31 4.32 10.46
CA TRP A 145 -5.40 2.85 10.48
C TRP A 145 -4.28 2.19 11.28
N TRP A 146 -3.07 2.71 11.17
CA TRP A 146 -1.92 2.24 11.91
C TRP A 146 -2.02 2.53 13.42
N GLU A 147 -2.50 3.71 13.80
CA GLU A 147 -2.77 4.07 15.19
C GLU A 147 -3.86 3.16 15.81
N GLU A 148 -4.93 2.89 15.06
CA GLU A 148 -5.97 1.94 15.47
C GLU A 148 -5.43 0.52 15.64
N ALA A 149 -4.59 0.05 14.71
CA ALA A 149 -3.96 -1.26 14.80
C ALA A 149 -3.04 -1.37 16.03
N ALA A 150 -2.26 -0.33 16.31
CA ALA A 150 -1.39 -0.25 17.48
C ALA A 150 -2.20 -0.26 18.79
N ALA A 151 -3.30 0.50 18.86
CA ALA A 151 -4.21 0.51 20.00
C ALA A 151 -4.86 -0.86 20.28
N ARG A 152 -4.95 -1.71 19.25
CA ARG A 152 -5.45 -3.09 19.33
C ARG A 152 -4.36 -4.13 19.56
N GLY A 153 -3.15 -3.70 19.90
CA GLY A 153 -2.04 -4.56 20.32
C GLY A 153 -1.04 -4.92 19.23
N LEU A 154 -1.18 -4.42 18.00
CA LEU A 154 -0.19 -4.65 16.94
C LEU A 154 0.98 -3.67 17.04
N THR A 155 1.86 -3.89 18.02
CA THR A 155 2.93 -2.95 18.40
C THR A 155 4.01 -2.74 17.33
N LEU A 156 4.20 -3.70 16.42
CA LEU A 156 5.13 -3.60 15.28
C LEU A 156 4.86 -2.36 14.42
N VAL A 157 3.62 -1.89 14.37
CA VAL A 157 3.25 -0.68 13.63
C VAL A 157 4.02 0.55 14.12
N ASN A 158 4.36 0.60 15.41
CA ASN A 158 5.12 1.70 16.01
C ASN A 158 6.52 1.83 15.40
N ASP A 159 7.15 0.71 15.08
CA ASP A 159 8.48 0.70 14.44
C ASP A 159 8.39 1.11 12.96
N LEU A 160 7.25 0.87 12.31
CA LEU A 160 7.03 1.22 10.92
C LEU A 160 6.57 2.68 10.73
N MET A 161 5.84 3.25 11.69
CA MET A 161 5.26 4.60 11.65
C MET A 161 6.24 5.70 11.16
N PRO A 162 7.54 5.72 11.56
CA PRO A 162 8.50 6.72 11.09
C PRO A 162 8.71 6.73 9.57
N VAL A 163 8.39 5.65 8.86
CA VAL A 163 8.55 5.54 7.40
C VAL A 163 7.76 6.60 6.62
N ILE A 164 6.70 7.16 7.23
CA ILE A 164 5.89 8.23 6.64
C ILE A 164 6.71 9.51 6.46
N GLU A 165 7.59 9.82 7.41
CA GLU A 165 8.39 11.05 7.45
C GLU A 165 9.84 10.83 6.99
N ASP A 166 10.25 9.57 6.84
CA ASP A 166 11.61 9.23 6.45
C ASP A 166 12.00 9.85 5.10
N ARG A 167 13.17 10.49 5.10
CA ARG A 167 13.81 11.00 3.90
C ARG A 167 14.98 10.10 3.50
N TYR A 168 15.06 9.80 2.20
CA TYR A 168 16.00 8.84 1.62
C TYR A 168 16.90 9.43 0.53
N ASP A 169 16.68 10.70 0.19
CA ASP A 169 17.37 11.51 -0.80
C ASP A 169 18.74 12.02 -0.30
N ASN A 170 18.87 12.30 0.99
CA ASN A 170 20.15 12.72 1.58
C ASN A 170 20.45 12.06 2.94
N LEU A 171 20.86 10.78 2.91
CA LEU A 171 21.22 10.04 4.13
C LEU A 171 22.48 10.59 4.84
N ALA A 172 23.24 11.48 4.19
CA ALA A 172 24.40 12.13 4.80
C ALA A 172 23.99 13.13 5.90
N ASP A 173 22.74 13.62 5.90
CA ASP A 173 22.25 14.48 6.99
C ASP A 173 22.11 13.73 8.32
N ASP A 174 21.99 12.39 8.28
CA ASP A 174 21.94 11.53 9.48
C ASP A 174 23.34 11.33 10.12
N LEU A 175 24.40 11.95 9.58
CA LEU A 175 25.78 11.90 10.10
C LEU A 175 26.10 13.02 11.11
N LYS A 176 25.20 13.98 11.29
CA LYS A 176 25.37 15.14 12.18
C LYS A 176 24.89 14.82 13.59
#